data_AF-A0AAV5TJ98-F1
#
_entry.id   AF-A0AAV5TJ98-F1
#
_cell.length_a   1.000
_cell.length_b   1.000
_cell.length_c   1.000
_cell.angle_alpha   90.00
_cell.angle_beta   90.00
_cell.angle_gamma   90.00
#
_symmetry.space_group_name_H-M   'P 1'
#
loop_
_entity.id
_entity.type
_entity.pdbx_description
1 polymer ?
#
loop_
_entity_poly.entity_id
_entity_poly.type
_entity_poly.pdbx_seq_one_letter_code
_entity_poly.pdbx_strand_id
1 'polypeptide(L)'
;SAIVIAFIQVFPLFWDEGCYFVYFTDIAIWGFGDTSCSQLYFFYQDFLLSVCIFCFILFLDAIAVITLRQALDLSQFNQCLRQKRLLEIGFFVQSLCRMVPSLFVYFSFTFISRFATTDWELFGTTTL
;
A
#
# COMPACT_ATOMS: atom_id res chain seq x y z
N SER A 1 -2.09 19.83 -9.17
CA SER A 1 -0.82 19.32 -8.60
C SER A 1 -0.70 17.80 -8.68
N ALA A 2 -1.68 17.00 -8.23
CA ALA A 2 -1.62 15.53 -8.31
C ALA A 2 -1.63 14.96 -9.75
N ILE A 3 -2.41 15.57 -10.66
CA ILE A 3 -2.52 15.12 -12.05
C ILE A 3 -1.17 15.22 -12.78
N VAL A 4 -0.41 16.29 -12.53
CA VAL A 4 0.92 16.49 -13.15
C VAL A 4 1.92 15.43 -12.67
N ILE A 5 1.86 15.06 -11.39
CA ILE A 5 2.71 14.00 -10.82
C ILE A 5 2.36 12.65 -11.45
N ALA A 6 1.06 12.33 -11.58
CA ALA A 6 0.63 11.10 -12.24
C ALA A 6 1.09 11.04 -13.71
N PHE A 7 1.03 12.16 -14.43
CA PHE A 7 1.54 12.22 -15.81
C PHE A 7 3.05 12.01 -15.87
N ILE A 8 3.83 12.65 -15.00
CA ILE A 8 5.29 12.47 -14.95
C ILE A 8 5.66 11.03 -14.59
N GLN A 9 4.90 10.41 -13.69
CA GLN A 9 5.10 9.01 -13.32
C GLN A 9 4.92 8.11 -14.53
N VAL A 10 3.85 8.26 -15.29
CA VAL A 10 3.50 7.35 -16.39
C VAL A 10 4.24 7.66 -17.70
N PHE A 11 4.75 8.88 -17.87
CA PHE A 11 5.43 9.34 -19.08
C PHE A 11 6.56 8.42 -19.61
N PRO A 12 7.46 7.87 -18.77
CA PRO A 12 8.53 6.97 -19.22
C PRO A 12 8.01 5.68 -19.87
N LEU A 13 6.80 5.26 -19.52
CA LEU A 13 6.16 4.04 -20.05
C LEU A 13 5.70 4.17 -21.50
N PHE A 14 5.52 5.39 -21.99
CA PHE A 14 5.02 5.67 -23.33
C PHE A 14 6.10 6.17 -24.29
N TRP A 15 7.24 6.62 -23.77
CA TRP A 15 8.26 7.31 -24.55
C TRP A 15 9.51 6.46 -24.82
N ASP A 16 9.82 5.49 -23.96
CA ASP A 16 11.00 4.63 -24.14
C ASP A 16 10.59 3.28 -24.74
N GLU A 17 11.16 2.93 -25.89
CA GLU A 17 10.86 1.67 -26.61
C GLU A 17 11.23 0.43 -25.78
N GLY A 18 12.12 0.60 -24.79
CA GLY A 18 12.50 -0.44 -23.85
C GLY A 18 11.56 -0.62 -22.66
N CYS A 19 10.60 0.28 -22.40
CA CYS A 19 9.74 0.23 -21.22
C CYS A 19 8.27 0.10 -21.63
N TYR A 20 7.76 -1.13 -21.69
CA TYR A 20 6.39 -1.40 -22.10
C TYR A 20 5.62 -2.27 -21.10
N PHE A 21 4.31 -2.11 -21.12
CA PHE A 21 3.36 -2.82 -20.27
C PHE A 21 2.73 -3.97 -21.08
N VAL A 22 2.90 -5.20 -20.59
CA VAL A 22 2.44 -6.43 -21.25
C VAL A 22 1.32 -7.04 -20.42
N TYR A 23 0.35 -7.63 -21.11
CA TYR A 23 -0.64 -8.48 -20.46
C TYR A 23 -0.12 -9.91 -20.40
N PHE A 24 0.12 -10.43 -19.20
CA PHE A 24 0.48 -11.83 -19.00
C PHE A 24 -0.80 -12.66 -18.90
N THR A 25 -1.06 -13.48 -19.92
CA THR A 25 -2.28 -14.30 -20.01
C THR A 25 -2.33 -15.39 -18.97
N ASP A 26 -1.17 -15.93 -18.56
CA ASP A 26 -1.07 -17.04 -17.63
C ASP A 26 -1.52 -16.64 -16.22
N ILE A 27 -1.23 -15.39 -15.85
CA ILE A 27 -1.58 -14.82 -14.55
C ILE A 27 -2.73 -13.82 -14.61
N ALA A 28 -3.31 -13.60 -15.80
CA ALA A 28 -4.36 -12.63 -16.10
C ALA A 28 -4.10 -11.20 -15.56
N ILE A 29 -2.82 -10.81 -15.48
CA ILE A 29 -2.38 -9.55 -14.88
C ILE A 29 -1.61 -8.72 -15.92
N TRP A 30 -1.82 -7.41 -15.86
CA TRP A 30 -0.98 -6.47 -16.58
C TRP A 30 0.29 -6.20 -15.78
N GLY A 31 1.44 -6.38 -16.40
CA GLY A 31 2.74 -6.21 -15.78
C GLY A 31 3.76 -5.60 -16.71
N PHE A 32 4.91 -5.25 -16.16
CA PHE A 32 6.05 -4.76 -16.92
C PHE A 32 6.69 -5.93 -17.69
N GLY A 33 7.05 -5.72 -18.97
CA GLY A 33 7.71 -6.74 -19.78
C GLY A 33 9.11 -7.11 -19.25
N ASP A 34 9.78 -8.12 -19.82
CA ASP A 34 11.12 -8.56 -19.37
C ASP A 34 12.26 -7.75 -20.02
N THR A 35 12.36 -6.46 -19.70
CA THR A 35 13.47 -5.60 -20.12
C THR A 35 14.15 -4.95 -18.92
N SER A 36 15.41 -4.54 -19.07
CA SER A 36 16.14 -3.90 -17.97
C SER A 36 15.49 -2.57 -17.53
N CYS A 37 14.86 -1.83 -18.47
CA CYS A 37 14.15 -0.59 -18.18
C CYS A 37 12.90 -0.85 -17.31
N SER A 38 12.08 -1.80 -17.74
CA SER A 38 10.78 -2.08 -17.14
C SER A 38 10.92 -2.66 -15.73
N GLN A 39 11.95 -3.48 -15.48
CA GLN A 39 12.27 -4.04 -14.16
C GLN A 39 12.74 -2.97 -13.17
N LEU A 40 13.59 -2.04 -13.62
CA LEU A 40 14.01 -0.88 -12.82
C LEU A 40 12.80 -0.03 -12.46
N TYR A 41 11.97 0.29 -13.44
CA TYR A 41 10.79 1.12 -13.24
C TYR A 41 9.78 0.46 -12.29
N PHE A 42 9.51 -0.84 -12.43
CA PHE A 42 8.68 -1.60 -11.48
C PHE A 42 9.21 -1.51 -10.04
N PHE A 43 10.52 -1.68 -9.85
CA PHE A 43 11.11 -1.66 -8.51
C PHE A 43 11.00 -0.27 -7.86
N TYR A 44 11.26 0.80 -8.60
CA TYR A 44 11.18 2.17 -8.06
C TYR A 44 9.74 2.67 -7.91
N GLN A 45 8.90 2.44 -8.92
CA GLN A 45 7.56 3.01 -8.98
C GLN A 45 6.54 2.19 -8.20
N ASP A 46 6.50 0.86 -8.38
CA ASP A 46 5.48 0.04 -7.72
C ASP A 46 5.95 -0.41 -6.35
N PHE A 47 7.18 -0.92 -6.22
CA PHE A 47 7.63 -1.47 -4.95
C PHE A 47 8.08 -0.38 -3.96
N LEU A 48 9.08 0.42 -4.33
CA LEU A 48 9.69 1.39 -3.41
C LEU A 48 8.70 2.50 -3.01
N LEU A 49 7.98 3.08 -3.97
CA LEU A 49 6.99 4.12 -3.69
C LEU A 49 5.88 3.60 -2.76
N SER A 50 5.34 2.42 -3.03
CA SER A 50 4.29 1.83 -2.19
C SER A 50 4.82 1.59 -0.78
N VAL A 51 6.02 0.99 -0.64
CA VAL A 51 6.66 0.81 0.68
C VAL A 51 6.85 2.15 1.40
N CYS A 52 7.33 3.19 0.72
CA CYS A 52 7.50 4.51 1.30
C CYS A 52 6.17 5.11 1.77
N ILE A 53 5.11 5.02 0.97
CA ILE A 53 3.77 5.48 1.33
C ILE A 53 3.27 4.73 2.57
N PHE A 54 3.46 3.41 2.62
CA PHE A 54 3.05 2.62 3.78
C PHE A 54 3.83 2.96 5.04
N CYS A 55 5.16 3.10 4.95
CA CYS A 55 5.97 3.57 6.07
C CYS A 55 5.52 4.95 6.56
N PHE A 56 5.17 5.85 5.64
CA PHE A 56 4.66 7.17 5.99
C PHE A 56 3.30 7.11 6.69
N ILE A 57 2.38 6.27 6.21
CA ILE A 57 1.07 6.08 6.87
C ILE A 57 1.26 5.51 8.27
N LEU A 58 2.08 4.47 8.43
CA LEU A 58 2.38 3.88 9.76
C LEU A 58 3.02 4.89 10.72
N PHE A 59 3.86 5.78 10.19
CA PHE A 59 4.47 6.85 10.98
C PHE A 59 3.42 7.88 11.45
N LEU A 60 2.55 8.35 10.54
CA LEU A 60 1.45 9.24 10.91
C LEU A 60 0.50 8.60 11.92
N ASP A 61 0.21 7.31 11.73
CA ASP A 61 -0.60 6.51 12.64
C ASP A 61 0.04 6.42 14.03
N ALA A 62 1.36 6.20 14.12
CA ALA A 62 2.07 6.21 15.39
C ALA A 62 1.98 7.59 16.10
N ILE A 63 2.15 8.69 15.35
CA ILE A 63 1.99 10.05 15.89
C ILE A 63 0.56 10.27 16.39
N ALA A 64 -0.45 9.85 15.62
CA ALA A 64 -1.85 9.96 16.01
C ALA A 64 -2.11 9.20 17.33
N VAL A 65 -1.59 7.98 17.49
CA VAL A 65 -1.72 7.23 18.75
C VAL A 65 -1.05 7.93 19.91
N ILE A 66 0.18 8.43 19.73
CA ILE A 66 0.93 9.10 20.80
C ILE A 66 0.22 10.37 21.26
N THR A 67 -0.18 11.22 20.32
CA THR A 67 -0.91 12.46 20.61
C THR A 67 -2.24 12.18 21.30
N LEU A 68 -2.94 11.12 20.88
CA LEU A 68 -4.23 10.75 21.47
C LEU A 68 -4.09 10.15 22.87
N ARG A 69 -3.01 9.39 23.16
CA ARG A 69 -2.68 8.92 24.51
C ARG A 69 -2.33 10.08 25.45
N GLN A 70 -1.48 11.00 25.00
CA GLN A 70 -1.16 12.22 25.77
C GLN A 70 -2.40 13.05 26.06
N ALA A 71 -3.30 13.15 25.08
CA ALA A 71 -4.57 13.80 25.27
C ALA A 71 -5.39 13.06 26.35
N LEU A 72 -5.55 11.75 26.25
CA LEU A 72 -6.33 10.93 27.20
C LEU A 72 -5.94 11.16 28.66
N ASP A 73 -4.64 11.19 28.97
CA ASP A 73 -4.12 11.47 30.30
C ASP A 73 -4.56 12.85 30.82
N LEU A 74 -4.59 13.88 29.97
CA LEU A 74 -5.12 15.21 30.32
C LEU A 74 -6.64 15.22 30.55
N SER A 75 -7.39 14.33 29.89
CA SER A 75 -8.86 14.26 30.03
C SER A 75 -9.36 13.39 31.18
N GLN A 76 -8.47 12.87 32.04
CA GLN A 76 -8.86 11.99 33.14
C GLN A 76 -9.90 12.63 34.08
N PHE A 77 -9.90 13.97 34.17
CA PHE A 77 -10.85 14.75 34.96
C PHE A 77 -12.25 14.91 34.34
N ASN A 78 -12.44 14.59 33.06
CA ASN A 78 -13.68 14.89 32.35
C ASN A 78 -14.23 13.66 31.60
N GLN A 79 -15.20 12.97 32.19
CA GLN A 79 -15.67 11.66 31.72
C GLN A 79 -16.30 11.68 30.32
N CYS A 80 -16.97 12.78 29.95
CA CYS A 80 -17.55 12.93 28.61
C CYS A 80 -16.47 13.01 27.52
N LEU A 81 -15.36 13.74 27.78
CA LEU A 81 -14.22 13.83 26.88
C LEU A 81 -13.48 12.48 26.76
N ARG A 82 -13.37 11.74 27.87
CA ARG A 82 -12.76 10.41 27.89
C ARG A 82 -13.53 9.42 27.00
N GLN A 83 -14.86 9.42 27.04
CA GLN A 83 -15.69 8.55 26.18
C GLN A 83 -15.52 8.85 24.69
N LYS A 84 -15.49 10.14 24.31
CA LYS A 84 -15.25 10.54 22.90
C LYS A 84 -13.89 10.05 22.40
N ARG A 85 -12.85 10.16 23.21
CA ARG A 85 -11.49 9.71 22.85
C ARG A 85 -11.36 8.19 22.74
N LEU A 86 -12.07 7.43 23.57
CA LEU A 86 -12.12 5.96 23.43
C LEU A 86 -12.80 5.53 22.13
N LEU A 87 -13.85 6.26 21.69
CA LEU A 87 -14.47 6.06 20.38
C LEU A 87 -13.50 6.39 19.23
N GLU A 88 -12.74 7.49 19.34
CA GLU A 88 -11.71 7.84 18.36
C GLU A 88 -10.61 6.76 18.26
N ILE A 89 -10.15 6.21 19.40
CA ILE A 89 -9.24 5.04 19.40
C ILE A 89 -9.89 3.86 18.69
N GLY A 90 -11.16 3.57 18.98
CA GLY A 90 -11.89 2.46 18.37
C GLY A 90 -11.93 2.56 16.85
N PHE A 91 -12.29 3.74 16.31
CA PHE A 91 -12.27 3.98 14.87
C PHE A 91 -10.86 3.91 14.27
N PHE A 92 -9.86 4.38 15.00
CA PHE A 92 -8.46 4.33 14.57
C PHE A 92 -7.93 2.89 14.51
N VAL A 93 -8.15 2.09 15.55
CA VAL A 93 -7.79 0.66 15.57
C VAL A 93 -8.53 -0.10 14.49
N GLN A 94 -9.82 0.20 14.28
CA GLN A 94 -10.58 -0.37 13.17
C GLN A 94 -9.96 -0.02 11.81
N SER A 95 -9.49 1.21 11.61
CA SER A 95 -8.82 1.62 10.37
C SER A 95 -7.50 0.87 10.18
N LEU A 96 -6.70 0.72 11.24
CA LEU A 96 -5.46 -0.07 11.21
C LEU A 96 -5.74 -1.54 10.88
N CYS A 97 -6.73 -2.15 11.53
CA CYS A 97 -7.14 -3.53 11.28
C CYS A 97 -7.66 -3.75 9.85
N ARG A 98 -8.12 -2.70 9.15
CA ARG A 98 -8.46 -2.78 7.73
C ARG A 98 -7.25 -2.58 6.83
N MET A 99 -6.33 -1.70 7.21
CA MET A 99 -5.14 -1.40 6.42
C MET A 99 -4.12 -2.55 6.41
N VAL A 100 -3.91 -3.23 7.55
CA VAL A 100 -2.93 -4.32 7.67
C VAL A 100 -3.23 -5.52 6.75
N PRO A 101 -4.49 -6.03 6.65
CA PRO A 101 -4.83 -7.05 5.67
C PRO A 101 -4.67 -6.59 4.22
N SER A 102 -5.07 -5.35 3.88
CA SER A 102 -4.87 -4.82 2.52
C SER A 102 -3.39 -4.75 2.15
N LEU A 103 -2.54 -4.40 3.11
CA LEU A 103 -1.09 -4.44 3.02
C LEU A 103 -0.56 -5.85 2.82
N PHE A 104 -1.08 -6.82 3.59
CA PHE A 104 -0.70 -8.21 3.47
C PHE A 104 -1.08 -8.80 2.11
N VAL A 105 -2.27 -8.48 1.60
CA VAL A 105 -2.71 -8.86 0.24
C VAL A 105 -1.80 -8.23 -0.81
N TYR A 106 -1.49 -6.93 -0.69
CA TYR A 106 -0.57 -6.27 -1.62
C TYR A 106 0.84 -6.89 -1.60
N PHE A 107 1.39 -7.15 -0.42
CA PHE A 107 2.71 -7.79 -0.28
C PHE A 107 2.69 -9.22 -0.82
N SER A 108 1.64 -9.98 -0.51
CA SER A 108 1.43 -11.33 -1.02
C SER A 108 1.34 -11.33 -2.53
N PHE A 109 0.52 -10.45 -3.13
CA PHE A 109 0.42 -10.32 -4.59
C PHE A 109 1.78 -9.98 -5.21
N THR A 110 2.51 -8.99 -4.68
CA THR A 110 3.77 -8.53 -5.27
C THR A 110 4.92 -9.54 -5.12
N PHE A 111 4.96 -10.26 -3.99
CA PHE A 111 6.05 -11.19 -3.66
C PHE A 111 5.75 -12.61 -4.11
N ILE A 112 4.52 -13.11 -3.89
CA ILE A 112 4.09 -14.45 -4.29
C ILE A 112 3.86 -14.51 -5.79
N SER A 113 3.34 -13.47 -6.47
CA SER A 113 3.24 -13.49 -7.95
C SER A 113 4.61 -13.62 -8.64
N ARG A 114 5.71 -13.29 -7.96
CA ARG A 114 7.07 -13.51 -8.50
C ARG A 114 7.60 -14.92 -8.28
N PHE A 115 7.04 -15.66 -7.32
CA PHE A 115 7.44 -17.04 -6.99
C PHE A 115 6.41 -18.10 -7.43
N ALA A 116 5.18 -17.69 -7.72
CA ALA A 116 4.08 -18.57 -8.10
C ALA A 116 4.24 -19.03 -9.55
N THR A 117 4.86 -20.20 -9.70
CA THR A 117 4.94 -20.94 -10.97
C THR A 117 3.78 -21.92 -11.15
N THR A 118 2.81 -21.99 -10.23
CA THR A 118 1.73 -22.99 -10.18
C THR A 118 0.34 -22.34 -10.04
N ASP A 119 -0.63 -22.82 -10.84
CA ASP A 119 -2.00 -22.27 -10.97
C ASP A 119 -2.76 -22.13 -9.64
N TRP A 120 -2.45 -22.96 -8.64
CA TRP A 120 -3.09 -22.96 -7.32
C TRP A 120 -2.64 -21.80 -6.42
N GLU A 121 -1.40 -21.32 -6.58
CA GLU A 121 -0.86 -20.18 -5.82
C GLU A 121 -1.40 -18.85 -6.39
N LEU A 122 -1.66 -18.81 -7.69
CA LEU A 122 -2.32 -17.69 -8.36
C LEU A 122 -3.79 -17.53 -7.94
N PHE A 123 -4.51 -18.65 -7.82
CA PHE A 123 -5.90 -18.64 -7.35
C PHE A 123 -6.01 -18.19 -5.88
N GLY A 124 -5.08 -18.63 -5.03
CA GLY A 124 -5.02 -18.22 -3.63
C GLY A 124 -4.70 -16.73 -3.41
N THR A 125 -4.03 -16.07 -4.37
CA THR A 125 -3.62 -14.66 -4.25
C THR A 125 -4.60 -13.68 -4.90
N THR A 126 -5.44 -14.14 -5.82
CA THR A 126 -6.47 -13.32 -6.49
C THR A 126 -7.83 -13.37 -5.80
N THR A 127 -8.10 -14.42 -5.02
CA THR A 127 -9.41 -14.66 -4.39
C THR A 127 -9.51 -14.20 -2.93
N LEU A 128 -8.38 -13.87 -2.30
CA LEU A 128 -8.27 -13.53 -0.87
C LEU A 128 -8.22 -12.02 -0.61
#